data_AF-A0A7S3T4W3-F1
#
_entry.id   AF-A0A7S3T4W3-F1
#
_cell.length_a   1.000
_cell.length_b   1.000
_cell.length_c   1.000
_cell.angle_alpha   90.00
_cell.angle_beta   90.00
_cell.angle_gamma   90.00
#
_symmetry.space_group_name_H-M   'P 1'
#
loop_
_entity.id
_entity.type
_entity.pdbx_description
1 polymer ?
#
loop_
_entity_poly.entity_id
_entity_poly.type
_entity_poly.pdbx_seq_one_letter_code
_entity_poly.pdbx_strand_id
1 'polypeptide(L)'
;GCGKTLLACAIAGELGVGFVRVSAPEVVSGMSGESEAKIRQLFREAREAAPALLFIDEIDAIAPKREAAQREMEKRIVAQMLTCMDELAAAGGSQFDSA
;
A
#
# COMPACT_ATOMS: atom_id res chain seq x y z
N GLY A 1 0.93 -11.33 -16.22
CA GLY A 1 2.04 -11.95 -15.46
C GLY A 1 3.37 -11.72 -16.15
N CYS A 2 3.98 -10.55 -15.95
CA CYS A 2 5.32 -10.22 -16.47
C CYS A 2 6.39 -10.24 -15.36
N GLY A 3 6.15 -10.98 -14.27
CA GLY A 3 7.12 -11.11 -13.16
C GLY A 3 7.17 -9.96 -12.16
N LYS A 4 6.23 -9.00 -12.15
CA LYS A 4 6.22 -7.86 -11.21
C LYS A 4 6.29 -8.29 -9.74
N THR A 5 5.42 -9.20 -9.34
CA THR A 5 5.38 -9.75 -7.98
C THR A 5 6.67 -10.51 -7.63
N LEU A 6 7.23 -11.22 -8.60
CA LEU A 6 8.49 -11.96 -8.43
C LEU A 6 9.68 -11.00 -8.28
N LEU A 7 9.70 -9.91 -9.03
CA LEU A 7 10.69 -8.84 -8.90
C LEU A 7 10.63 -8.19 -7.51
N ALA A 8 9.42 -7.89 -7.01
CA ALA A 8 9.26 -7.32 -5.68
C ALA A 8 9.75 -8.26 -4.58
N CYS A 9 9.47 -9.55 -4.70
CA CYS A 9 9.96 -10.58 -3.78
C CYS A 9 11.50 -10.70 -3.83
N ALA A 10 12.09 -10.66 -5.03
CA ALA A 10 13.54 -10.67 -5.19
C ALA A 10 14.19 -9.43 -4.55
N ILE A 11 13.64 -8.23 -4.75
CA ILE A 11 14.14 -6.99 -4.13
C ILE A 11 14.10 -7.10 -2.60
N ALA A 12 12.99 -7.60 -2.02
CA ALA A 12 12.90 -7.77 -0.56
C ALA A 12 13.94 -8.77 -0.03
N GLY A 13 14.17 -9.88 -0.76
CA GLY A 13 15.19 -10.87 -0.43
C GLY A 13 16.62 -10.32 -0.50
N GLU A 14 16.95 -9.59 -1.56
CA GLU A 14 18.26 -8.95 -1.73
C GLU A 14 18.53 -7.87 -0.67
N LEU A 15 17.49 -7.13 -0.25
CA LEU A 15 17.60 -6.12 0.80
C LEU A 15 17.53 -6.71 2.22
N GLY A 16 17.17 -7.97 2.38
CA GLY A 16 17.00 -8.62 3.68
C GLY A 16 15.89 -8.00 4.54
N VAL A 17 14.86 -7.41 3.92
CA VAL A 17 13.75 -6.73 4.61
C VAL A 17 12.49 -7.59 4.63
N GLY A 18 11.61 -7.34 5.60
CA GLY A 18 10.30 -8.00 5.64
C GLY A 18 9.51 -7.73 4.35
N PHE A 19 8.72 -8.69 3.87
CA PHE A 19 7.90 -8.53 2.67
C PHE A 19 6.41 -8.63 3.04
N VAL A 20 5.71 -7.49 3.05
CA VAL A 20 4.28 -7.43 3.29
C VAL A 20 3.59 -7.31 1.94
N ARG A 21 2.89 -8.36 1.51
CA ARG A 21 2.20 -8.40 0.22
C ARG A 21 0.69 -8.38 0.40
N VAL A 22 0.01 -7.52 -0.34
CA VAL A 22 -1.45 -7.51 -0.45
C VAL A 22 -1.88 -7.36 -1.91
N SER A 23 -2.97 -8.03 -2.29
CA SER A 23 -3.64 -7.76 -3.55
C SER A 23 -4.69 -6.66 -3.35
N ALA A 24 -4.66 -5.61 -4.16
CA ALA A 24 -5.59 -4.50 -4.03
C ALA A 24 -7.09 -4.91 -4.07
N PRO A 25 -7.53 -5.86 -4.92
CA PRO A 25 -8.88 -6.44 -4.85
C PRO A 25 -9.27 -7.01 -3.47
N GLU A 26 -8.33 -7.58 -2.72
CA GLU A 26 -8.61 -8.14 -1.39
C GLU A 26 -8.91 -7.06 -0.35
N VAL A 27 -8.53 -5.82 -0.62
CA VAL A 27 -8.79 -4.67 0.24
C VAL A 27 -10.23 -4.16 0.06
N VAL A 28 -10.82 -4.38 -1.11
CA VAL A 28 -12.12 -3.82 -1.51
C VAL A 28 -13.29 -4.81 -1.45
N SER A 29 -13.07 -6.04 -0.99
CA SER A 29 -14.08 -7.11 -0.97
C SER A 29 -15.12 -7.02 0.15
N GLY A 30 -15.23 -5.90 0.88
CA GLY A 30 -16.02 -5.75 2.11
C GLY A 30 -17.11 -4.67 2.04
N MET A 31 -17.73 -4.38 3.18
CA MET A 31 -18.69 -3.27 3.32
C MET A 31 -17.97 -1.91 3.38
N SER A 32 -18.66 -0.84 3.00
CA SER A 32 -18.17 0.55 3.09
C SER A 32 -17.59 0.85 4.49
N GLY A 33 -16.32 1.25 4.59
CA GLY A 33 -15.62 1.52 5.86
C GLY A 33 -14.61 0.44 6.25
N GLU A 34 -14.86 -0.82 5.88
CA GLU A 34 -13.96 -1.95 6.19
C GLU A 34 -12.67 -1.88 5.35
N SER A 35 -12.79 -1.45 4.10
CA SER A 35 -11.65 -1.26 3.20
C SER A 35 -10.67 -0.22 3.75
N GLU A 36 -11.17 0.93 4.22
CA GLU A 36 -10.33 1.97 4.81
C GLU A 36 -9.63 1.49 6.09
N ALA A 37 -10.33 0.70 6.92
CA ALA A 37 -9.74 0.10 8.12
C ALA A 37 -8.64 -0.91 7.77
N LYS A 38 -8.86 -1.74 6.75
CA LYS A 38 -7.88 -2.71 6.27
C LYS A 38 -6.63 -2.05 5.70
N ILE A 39 -6.78 -0.92 4.98
CA ILE A 39 -5.64 -0.11 4.52
C ILE A 39 -4.82 0.42 5.70
N ARG A 40 -5.48 1.00 6.71
CA ARG A 40 -4.77 1.49 7.91
C ARG A 40 -4.04 0.38 8.64
N GLN A 41 -4.65 -0.79 8.76
CA GLN A 41 -4.05 -1.94 9.41
C GLN A 41 -2.82 -2.45 8.64
N LEU A 42 -2.92 -2.57 7.32
CA LEU A 42 -1.82 -2.98 6.45
C LEU A 42 -0.59 -2.06 6.57
N PHE A 43 -0.81 -0.74 6.55
CA PHE A 43 0.27 0.23 6.69
C PHE A 43 0.89 0.21 8.10
N ARG A 44 0.06 -0.03 9.13
CA ARG A 44 0.53 -0.21 10.50
C ARG A 44 1.40 -1.45 10.64
N GLU A 45 0.97 -2.58 10.11
CA GLU A 45 1.73 -3.84 10.12
C GLU A 45 3.07 -3.70 9.39
N ALA A 46 3.07 -3.05 8.21
CA ALA A 46 4.30 -2.77 7.48
C ALA A 46 5.26 -1.87 8.26
N ARG A 47 4.73 -0.88 9.00
CA ARG A 47 5.53 0.00 9.86
C ARG A 47 6.09 -0.73 11.07
N GLU A 48 5.30 -1.59 11.71
CA GLU A 48 5.73 -2.40 12.85
C GLU A 48 6.78 -3.45 12.44
N ALA A 49 6.70 -3.94 11.20
CA ALA A 49 7.68 -4.84 10.60
C ALA A 49 8.92 -4.14 10.04
N ALA A 50 9.08 -2.82 10.21
CA ALA A 50 10.18 -2.07 9.64
C ALA A 50 11.56 -2.59 10.13
N PRO A 51 12.56 -2.75 9.24
CA PRO A 51 12.54 -2.42 7.81
C PRO A 51 11.77 -3.46 6.98
N ALA A 52 10.81 -2.98 6.18
CA ALA A 52 9.93 -3.83 5.36
C ALA A 52 9.58 -3.18 4.01
N LEU A 53 9.33 -4.02 3.01
CA LEU A 53 8.78 -3.69 1.72
C LEU A 53 7.28 -4.02 1.69
N LEU A 54 6.44 -2.99 1.64
CA LEU A 54 4.99 -3.13 1.41
C LEU A 54 4.73 -3.17 -0.10
N PHE A 55 4.25 -4.30 -0.60
CA PHE A 55 3.90 -4.50 -2.00
C PHE A 55 2.39 -4.64 -2.18
N ILE A 56 1.81 -3.72 -2.96
CA ILE A 56 0.39 -3.69 -3.30
C ILE A 56 0.25 -4.09 -4.77
N ASP A 57 -0.19 -5.33 -5.01
CA ASP A 57 -0.39 -5.87 -6.35
C ASP A 57 -1.75 -5.43 -6.91
N GLU A 58 -1.89 -5.40 -8.23
CA GLU A 58 -3.13 -5.05 -8.94
C GLU A 58 -3.74 -3.70 -8.50
N ILE A 59 -2.90 -2.71 -8.16
CA ILE A 59 -3.34 -1.38 -7.66
C ILE A 59 -4.32 -0.68 -8.61
N ASP A 60 -4.22 -0.96 -9.91
CA ASP A 60 -5.12 -0.49 -10.95
C ASP A 60 -6.58 -0.95 -10.76
N ALA A 61 -6.81 -2.04 -10.02
CA ALA A 61 -8.16 -2.50 -9.67
C ALA A 61 -8.89 -1.57 -8.68
N ILE A 62 -8.16 -0.80 -7.87
CA ILE A 62 -8.74 0.07 -6.83
C ILE A 62 -8.41 1.55 -7.01
N ALA A 63 -7.46 1.87 -7.88
CA ALA A 63 -7.06 3.23 -8.23
C ALA A 63 -7.28 3.50 -9.74
N PRO A 64 -8.53 3.43 -10.24
CA PRO A 64 -8.81 3.89 -11.59
C PRO A 64 -8.45 5.38 -11.70
N LYS A 65 -8.10 5.84 -12.91
CA LYS A 65 -7.81 7.26 -13.18
C LYS A 65 -8.92 8.12 -12.58
N ARG A 66 -8.58 9.23 -11.90
CA ARG A 66 -9.54 10.10 -11.18
C ARG A 66 -10.75 10.53 -12.01
N GLU A 67 -10.60 10.64 -13.33
CA GLU A 67 -11.67 10.96 -14.29
C GLU A 67 -12.65 9.80 -14.54
N ALA A 68 -12.22 8.55 -14.31
CA ALA A 68 -12.98 7.32 -14.52
C ALA A 68 -13.51 6.69 -13.22
N ALA A 69 -13.13 7.21 -12.04
CA ALA A 69 -13.60 6.73 -10.74
C ALA A 69 -15.09 7.09 -10.55
N GLN A 70 -15.98 6.20 -10.98
CA GLN A 70 -17.43 6.44 -10.97
C GLN A 70 -18.07 6.27 -9.60
N ARG A 71 -17.40 5.59 -8.65
CA ARG A 71 -17.97 5.27 -7.34
C ARG A 71 -17.31 6.09 -6.24
N GLU A 72 -18.12 6.75 -5.41
CA GLU A 72 -17.65 7.48 -4.21
C GLU A 72 -16.83 6.59 -3.26
N MET A 73 -17.13 5.30 -3.23
CA MET A 73 -16.35 4.30 -2.48
C MET A 73 -14.88 4.24 -2.93
N GLU A 74 -14.62 4.19 -4.24
CA GLU A 74 -13.27 4.12 -4.81
C GLU A 74 -12.47 5.38 -4.47
N LYS A 75 -13.11 6.56 -4.55
CA LYS A 75 -12.47 7.83 -4.18
C LYS A 75 -12.00 7.85 -2.72
N ARG A 76 -12.80 7.30 -1.81
CA ARG A 76 -12.44 7.20 -0.37
C ARG A 76 -11.30 6.22 -0.14
N ILE A 77 -11.28 5.09 -0.83
CA ILE A 77 -10.17 4.11 -0.78
C ILE A 77 -8.86 4.77 -1.24
N VAL A 78 -8.87 5.45 -2.39
CA VAL A 78 -7.70 6.15 -2.92
C VAL A 78 -7.24 7.26 -1.95
N ALA A 79 -8.18 8.03 -1.40
CA ALA A 79 -7.87 9.07 -0.41
C ALA A 79 -7.20 8.47 0.84
N GLN A 80 -7.74 7.37 1.38
CA GLN A 80 -7.16 6.69 2.54
C GLN A 80 -5.76 6.14 2.25
N MET A 81 -5.53 5.59 1.05
CA MET A 81 -4.21 5.13 0.63
C MET A 81 -3.20 6.28 0.63
N LEU A 82 -3.56 7.43 0.03
CA LEU A 82 -2.70 8.61 -0.02
C LEU A 82 -2.38 9.12 1.39
N THR A 83 -3.39 9.22 2.27
CA THR A 83 -3.17 9.63 3.67
C THR A 83 -2.18 8.71 4.38
N CYS A 84 -2.31 7.39 4.24
CA CYS A 84 -1.38 6.46 4.87
C CYS A 84 0.05 6.55 4.28
N MET A 85 0.19 6.84 2.98
CA MET A 85 1.50 7.08 2.36
C MET A 85 2.17 8.35 2.88
N ASP A 86 1.41 9.45 3.01
CA ASP A 86 1.91 10.71 3.55
C ASP A 86 2.36 10.55 5.01
N GLU A 87 1.60 9.80 5.81
CA GLU A 87 1.96 9.47 7.20
C GLU A 87 3.27 8.67 7.31
N LEU A 88 3.50 7.71 6.39
CA LEU A 88 4.76 6.96 6.35
C LEU A 88 5.93 7.85 5.93
N ALA A 89 5.75 8.73 4.93
CA ALA A 89 6.79 9.64 4.47
C ALA A 89 7.20 10.63 5.58
N ALA A 90 6.23 11.18 6.32
CA ALA A 90 6.51 12.05 7.45
C ALA A 90 7.25 11.34 8.59
N ALA A 91 6.99 10.04 8.79
CA ALA A 91 7.70 9.24 9.80
C ALA A 91 9.15 8.91 9.39
N GLY A 92 9.46 8.81 8.10
CA GLY A 92 10.80 8.51 7.58
C GLY A 92 11.71 9.72 7.36
N GLY A 93 11.16 10.94 7.37
CA GLY A 93 11.90 12.19 7.12
C GLY A 93 13.01 12.52 8.14
N SER A 94 13.08 11.85 9.28
CA SER A 94 14.14 12.07 10.27
C SER A 94 15.41 11.24 10.02
N GLN A 95 15.39 10.26 9.12
CA GLN A 95 16.50 9.31 8.95
C GLN A 95 17.33 9.50 7.67
N PHE A 96 16.81 10.23 6.67
CA PHE A 96 17.51 10.48 5.39
C PHE A 96 18.17 11.86 5.25
N ASP A 97 17.80 12.84 6.10
CA ASP A 97 18.36 14.22 6.06
C ASP A 97 19.70 14.36 6.81
N SER A 98 20.33 13.25 7.23
CA SER A 98 21.59 13.24 8.01
C SER A 98 22.80 12.67 7.25
N ALA A 99 22.74 12.60 5.92
CA ALA A 99 23.85 12.14 5.08
C ALA A 99 24.42 13.29 4.23
#